data_AF-A0A956YV71-F1
#
_entry.id   AF-A0A956YV71-F1
#
_cell.length_a   1.000
_cell.length_b   1.000
_cell.length_c   1.000
_cell.angle_alpha   90.00
_cell.angle_beta   90.00
_cell.angle_gamma   90.00
#
_symmetry.space_group_name_H-M   'P 1'
#
loop_
_entity.id
_entity.type
_entity.pdbx_description
1 polymer ?
#
loop_
_entity_poly.entity_id
_entity_poly.type
_entity_poly.pdbx_seq_one_letter_code
_entity_poly.pdbx_strand_id
1 'polypeptide(L)'
;MSQVRMAHKKTRRALWPVMGLILAVALGAIAWLSKDFVLNLLPANVRNQLSRLPGIQGEVAVAAFLFLIMLGVVAIIVALAAPKRRINVNEQGMLKEREKMLRAKAARERHAKKIAQENRKSLREEAKRKSGSE
;
A
#
# COMPACT_ATOMS: atom_id res chain seq x y z
N MET A 1 -22.57 -15.84 -22.96
CA MET A 1 -21.32 -15.25 -22.40
C MET A 1 -21.63 -13.85 -21.93
N SER A 2 -21.82 -13.65 -20.61
CA SER A 2 -22.12 -12.33 -20.04
C SER A 2 -20.83 -11.69 -19.55
N GLN A 3 -20.31 -10.71 -20.30
CA GLN A 3 -19.24 -9.83 -19.83
C GLN A 3 -19.86 -8.78 -18.90
N VAL A 4 -19.95 -9.12 -17.61
CA VAL A 4 -20.20 -8.10 -16.58
C VAL A 4 -18.90 -7.30 -16.45
N ARG A 5 -18.82 -6.18 -17.17
CA ARG A 5 -17.80 -5.16 -16.96
C ARG A 5 -18.02 -4.55 -15.57
N MET A 6 -17.35 -5.12 -14.57
CA MET A 6 -17.14 -4.47 -13.28
C MET A 6 -16.34 -3.20 -13.54
N ALA A 7 -17.03 -2.08 -13.76
CA ALA A 7 -16.42 -0.76 -13.79
C ALA A 7 -15.81 -0.51 -12.39
N HIS A 8 -14.54 -0.86 -12.23
CA HIS A 8 -13.75 -0.48 -11.07
C HIS A 8 -13.72 1.05 -11.06
N LYS A 9 -14.57 1.66 -10.23
CA LYS A 9 -14.51 3.08 -9.91
C LYS A 9 -13.15 3.32 -9.25
N LYS A 10 -12.16 3.70 -10.04
CA LYS A 10 -10.78 3.99 -9.63
C LYS A 10 -10.88 5.10 -8.59
N THR A 11 -10.83 4.73 -7.32
CA THR A 11 -11.00 5.65 -6.21
C THR A 11 -9.92 6.72 -6.29
N ARG A 12 -10.30 7.98 -6.02
CA ARG A 12 -9.49 9.21 -6.08
C ARG A 12 -8.31 9.25 -5.08
N ARG A 13 -7.62 8.13 -4.87
CA ARG A 13 -6.44 8.03 -3.99
C ARG A 13 -5.27 8.88 -4.48
N ALA A 14 -5.22 9.22 -5.77
CA ALA A 14 -4.23 10.14 -6.31
C ALA A 14 -4.31 11.55 -5.72
N LEU A 15 -5.47 11.97 -5.21
CA LEU A 15 -5.66 13.30 -4.61
C LEU A 15 -5.35 13.35 -3.11
N TRP A 16 -5.13 12.20 -2.46
CA TRP A 16 -4.82 12.16 -1.04
C TRP A 16 -3.56 12.94 -0.65
N PRO A 17 -2.43 12.85 -1.39
CA PRO A 17 -1.24 13.63 -1.08
C PRO A 17 -1.49 15.15 -1.19
N VAL A 18 -2.26 15.57 -2.20
CA VAL A 18 -2.60 16.98 -2.42
C VAL A 18 -3.47 17.51 -1.28
N MET A 19 -4.48 16.74 -0.87
CA MET A 19 -5.31 17.09 0.28
C MET A 19 -4.51 17.16 1.58
N GLY A 20 -3.56 16.24 1.78
CA GLY A 20 -2.65 16.27 2.94
C GLY A 20 -1.74 17.50 2.95
N LEU A 21 -1.22 17.91 1.79
CA LEU A 21 -0.39 19.10 1.67
C LEU A 21 -1.18 20.38 1.97
N ILE A 22 -2.38 20.52 1.40
CA ILE A 22 -3.27 21.66 1.68
C ILE A 22 -3.60 21.73 3.18
N LEU A 23 -3.90 20.59 3.79
CA LEU A 23 -4.18 20.50 5.22
C LEU A 23 -2.97 20.89 6.07
N ALA A 24 -1.77 20.43 5.71
CA ALA A 24 -0.54 20.78 6.42
C ALA A 24 -0.24 22.28 6.35
N VAL A 25 -0.42 22.91 5.19
CA VAL A 25 -0.24 24.36 5.03
C VAL A 25 -1.26 25.14 5.87
N ALA A 26 -2.53 24.71 5.85
CA ALA A 26 -3.58 25.32 6.67
C ALA A 26 -3.26 25.22 8.18
N LEU A 27 -2.80 24.05 8.63
CA LEU A 27 -2.38 23.85 10.02
C LEU A 27 -1.19 24.72 10.40
N GLY A 28 -0.20 24.86 9.51
CA GLY A 28 0.95 25.75 9.72
C GLY A 28 0.51 27.21 9.90
N ALA A 29 -0.43 27.67 9.08
CA ALA A 29 -0.99 29.02 9.21
C ALA A 29 -1.74 29.22 10.53
N ILE A 30 -2.57 28.25 10.94
CA ILE A 30 -3.30 28.30 12.21
C ILE A 30 -2.34 28.29 13.40
N ALA A 31 -1.31 27.44 13.36
CA ALA A 31 -0.29 27.36 14.40
C ALA A 31 0.49 28.68 14.53
N TRP A 32 0.82 29.33 13.40
CA TRP A 32 1.48 30.63 13.41
C TRP A 32 0.61 31.74 14.01
N LEU A 33 -0.69 31.78 13.69
CA LEU A 33 -1.62 32.77 14.23
C LEU A 33 -1.94 32.53 15.71
N SER A 34 -1.93 31.27 16.14
CA SER A 34 -2.27 30.90 17.53
C SER A 34 -1.08 31.01 18.50
N LYS A 35 0.12 31.29 18.00
CA LYS A 35 1.35 31.34 18.82
C LYS A 35 1.27 32.37 19.94
N ASP A 36 0.71 33.56 19.66
CA ASP A 36 0.66 34.67 20.62
C ASP A 36 -0.30 34.37 21.76
N PHE A 37 -1.42 33.70 21.45
CA PHE A 37 -2.35 33.20 22.45
C PHE A 37 -1.63 32.24 23.40
N VAL A 38 -0.92 31.26 22.85
CA VAL A 38 -0.21 30.25 23.65
C VAL A 38 0.93 30.87 24.48
N LEU A 39 1.70 31.78 23.90
CA LEU A 39 2.75 32.55 24.59
C LEU A 39 2.22 33.31 25.81
N ASN A 40 0.99 33.81 25.75
CA ASN A 40 0.35 34.49 26.88
C ASN A 40 -0.16 33.54 27.96
N LEU A 41 -0.43 32.27 27.63
CA LEU A 41 -0.78 31.23 28.60
C LEU A 41 0.44 30.57 29.26
N LEU A 42 1.63 30.74 28.69
CA LEU A 42 2.85 30.14 29.23
C LEU A 42 3.27 30.78 30.57
N PRO A 43 3.79 30.00 31.53
CA PRO A 43 4.33 30.54 32.77
C PRO A 43 5.44 31.56 32.50
N ALA A 44 5.51 32.61 33.33
CA ALA A 44 6.47 33.71 33.16
C ALA A 44 7.93 33.23 33.01
N ASN A 45 8.31 32.18 33.72
CA ASN A 45 9.66 31.58 33.65
C ASN A 45 10.00 31.08 32.24
N VAL A 46 9.03 30.43 31.58
CA VAL A 46 9.21 29.88 30.23
C VAL A 46 9.18 30.99 29.19
N ARG A 47 8.26 31.96 29.34
CA ARG A 47 8.20 33.14 28.48
C ARG A 47 9.50 33.94 28.51
N ASN A 48 10.08 34.13 29.70
CA ASN A 48 11.34 34.83 29.89
C ASN A 48 12.54 34.09 29.29
N GLN A 49 12.52 32.76 29.25
CA GLN A 49 13.55 31.99 28.55
C GLN A 49 13.41 32.10 27.04
N LEU A 50 12.18 32.07 26.51
CA LEU A 50 11.96 32.21 25.07
C LEU A 50 12.25 33.62 24.56
N SER A 51 12.00 34.66 25.36
CA SER A 51 12.32 36.04 25.00
C SER A 51 13.82 36.35 25.04
N ARG A 52 14.63 35.50 25.69
CA ARG A 52 16.09 35.61 25.66
C ARG A 52 16.69 35.07 24.36
N LEU A 53 15.92 34.35 23.56
CA LEU A 53 16.36 33.91 22.24
C LEU A 53 16.36 35.10 21.27
N PRO A 54 17.38 35.24 20.42
CA PRO A 54 17.48 36.38 19.52
C PRO A 54 16.38 36.36 18.45
N GLY A 55 15.71 37.50 18.30
CA GLY A 55 14.73 37.77 17.24
C GLY A 55 13.50 36.86 17.28
N ILE A 56 13.10 36.35 16.12
CA ILE A 56 11.90 35.51 15.91
C ILE A 56 12.06 34.05 16.33
N GLN A 57 13.22 33.63 16.85
CA GLN A 57 13.49 32.22 17.15
C GLN A 57 12.56 31.65 18.22
N GLY A 58 12.26 32.41 19.28
CA GLY A 58 11.34 31.98 20.33
C GLY A 58 9.92 31.78 19.82
N GLU A 59 9.42 32.71 19.00
CA GLU A 59 8.10 32.62 18.38
C GLU A 59 7.98 31.45 17.41
N VAL A 60 9.02 31.24 16.59
CA VAL A 60 9.08 30.10 15.64
C VAL A 60 9.10 28.78 16.41
N ALA A 61 9.81 28.70 17.54
CA ALA A 61 9.84 27.49 18.36
C ALA A 61 8.46 27.13 18.92
N VAL A 62 7.69 28.11 19.43
CA VAL A 62 6.32 27.87 19.91
C VAL A 62 5.40 27.47 18.77
N ALA A 63 5.46 28.18 17.64
CA ALA A 63 4.65 27.85 16.47
C ALA A 63 4.95 26.44 15.94
N ALA A 64 6.24 26.04 15.88
CA ALA A 64 6.66 24.71 15.45
C ALA A 64 6.19 23.62 16.43
N PHE A 65 6.27 23.89 17.74
CA PHE A 65 5.77 22.98 18.76
C PHE A 65 4.26 22.79 18.66
N LEU A 66 3.50 23.87 18.49
CA LEU A 66 2.05 23.81 18.27
C LEU A 66 1.70 23.06 16.99
N PHE A 67 2.44 23.32 15.91
CA PHE A 67 2.26 22.63 14.66
C PHE A 67 2.44 21.11 14.82
N LEU A 68 3.48 20.66 15.53
CA LEU A 68 3.70 19.24 15.79
C LEU A 68 2.55 18.60 16.58
N ILE A 69 2.05 19.28 17.61
CA ILE A 69 0.90 18.79 18.39
C ILE A 69 -0.34 18.66 17.50
N MET A 70 -0.68 19.72 16.76
CA MET A 70 -1.84 19.70 15.87
C MET A 70 -1.71 18.65 14.77
N LEU A 71 -0.52 18.51 14.20
CA LEU A 71 -0.22 17.50 13.18
C LEU A 71 -0.37 16.08 13.74
N GLY A 72 0.05 15.85 14.98
CA GLY A 72 -0.17 14.57 15.68
C GLY A 72 -1.66 14.24 15.83
N VAL A 73 -2.48 15.21 16.27
CA VAL A 73 -3.94 15.03 16.39
C VAL A 73 -4.56 14.72 15.02
N VAL A 74 -4.19 15.48 14.00
CA VAL A 74 -4.69 15.29 12.63
C VAL A 74 -4.26 13.93 12.07
N ALA A 75 -3.02 13.49 12.32
CA ALA A 75 -2.55 12.18 11.91
C ALA A 75 -3.38 11.05 12.53
N ILE A 76 -3.78 11.18 13.80
CA ILE A 76 -4.69 10.23 14.45
C ILE A 76 -6.07 10.24 13.78
N ILE A 77 -6.64 11.42 13.54
CA ILE A 77 -7.96 11.54 12.87
C ILE A 77 -7.91 10.90 11.47
N VAL A 78 -6.87 11.20 10.69
CA VAL A 78 -6.68 10.62 9.35
C VAL A 78 -6.45 9.12 9.45
N ALA A 79 -5.71 8.62 10.43
CA ALA A 79 -5.51 7.19 10.64
C ALA A 79 -6.82 6.45 10.99
N LEU A 80 -7.70 7.08 11.79
CA LEU A 80 -9.02 6.53 12.12
C LEU A 80 -10.00 6.60 10.95
N ALA A 81 -9.96 7.68 10.17
CA ALA A 81 -10.81 7.88 9.00
C ALA A 81 -10.30 7.11 7.77
N ALA A 82 -9.03 6.68 7.77
CA ALA A 82 -8.46 5.97 6.64
C ALA A 82 -9.22 4.65 6.44
N PRO A 83 -9.80 4.44 5.24
CA PRO A 83 -10.55 3.22 4.97
C PRO A 83 -9.59 2.04 5.08
N LYS A 84 -9.74 1.24 6.15
CA LYS A 84 -9.02 -0.02 6.33
C LYS A 84 -9.14 -0.79 5.01
N ARG A 85 -8.01 -1.15 4.41
CA ARG A 85 -8.00 -1.98 3.20
C ARG A 85 -8.71 -3.27 3.59
N ARG A 86 -10.00 -3.38 3.26
CA ARG A 86 -10.66 -4.69 3.24
C ARG A 86 -9.84 -5.47 2.24
N ILE A 87 -9.05 -6.42 2.73
CA ILE A 87 -8.45 -7.44 1.89
C ILE A 87 -9.67 -8.09 1.26
N ASN A 88 -9.98 -7.66 0.04
CA ASN A 88 -11.11 -8.16 -0.70
C ASN A 88 -10.67 -9.53 -1.21
N VAL A 89 -10.58 -10.49 -0.29
CA VAL A 89 -10.43 -11.91 -0.60
C VAL A 89 -11.76 -12.29 -1.21
N ASN A 90 -11.92 -11.94 -2.49
CA ASN A 90 -13.09 -12.30 -3.24
C ASN A 90 -13.04 -13.82 -3.34
N GLU A 91 -13.87 -14.52 -2.58
CA GLU A 91 -13.90 -15.99 -2.54
C GLU A 91 -14.08 -16.57 -3.95
N GLN A 92 -14.81 -15.87 -4.82
CA GLN A 92 -14.93 -16.20 -6.25
C GLN A 92 -13.60 -16.11 -7.01
N GLY A 93 -12.71 -15.19 -6.62
CA GLY A 93 -11.35 -15.10 -7.13
C GLY A 93 -10.51 -16.30 -6.73
N MET A 94 -10.58 -16.72 -5.46
CA MET A 94 -9.88 -17.91 -4.97
C MET A 94 -10.39 -19.20 -5.64
N LEU A 95 -11.70 -19.32 -5.89
CA LEU A 95 -12.27 -20.47 -6.61
C LEU A 95 -11.79 -20.53 -8.07
N LYS A 96 -11.75 -19.38 -8.76
CA LYS A 96 -11.21 -19.29 -10.13
C LYS A 96 -9.72 -19.62 -10.18
N GLU A 97 -8.94 -19.21 -9.18
CA GLU A 97 -7.51 -19.56 -9.08
C GLU A 97 -7.30 -21.05 -8.84
N ARG A 98 -8.08 -21.66 -7.92
CA ARG A 98 -8.05 -23.11 -7.69
C ARG A 98 -8.42 -23.89 -8.95
N GLU A 99 -9.45 -23.46 -9.66
CA GLU A 99 -9.88 -24.14 -10.89
C GLU A 99 -8.82 -24.05 -12.00
N LYS A 100 -8.17 -22.89 -12.17
CA LYS A 100 -7.04 -22.74 -13.10
C LYS A 100 -5.86 -23.63 -12.71
N MET A 101 -5.54 -23.73 -11.42
CA MET A 101 -4.47 -24.58 -10.93
C MET A 101 -4.76 -26.07 -11.20
N LEU A 102 -5.98 -26.53 -10.95
CA LEU A 102 -6.39 -27.92 -11.21
C LEU A 102 -6.35 -28.25 -12.72
N ARG A 103 -6.84 -27.35 -13.57
CA ARG A 103 -6.78 -27.51 -15.04
C ARG A 103 -5.33 -27.55 -15.54
N ALA A 104 -4.45 -26.69 -15.02
CA ALA A 104 -3.04 -26.69 -15.36
C ALA A 104 -2.32 -27.98 -14.92
N LYS A 105 -2.65 -28.50 -13.73
CA LYS A 105 -2.11 -29.77 -13.23
C LYS A 105 -2.54 -30.95 -14.11
N ALA A 106 -3.83 -31.04 -14.45
CA ALA A 106 -4.35 -32.07 -15.34
C ALA A 106 -3.73 -32.00 -16.75
N ALA A 107 -3.49 -30.80 -17.29
CA ALA A 107 -2.82 -30.62 -18.57
C ALA A 107 -1.37 -31.11 -18.54
N ARG A 108 -0.62 -30.80 -17.46
CA ARG A 108 0.75 -31.27 -17.26
C ARG A 108 0.85 -32.79 -17.15
N GLU A 109 -0.06 -33.43 -16.41
CA GLU A 109 -0.09 -34.88 -16.30
C GLU A 109 -0.37 -35.57 -17.65
N ARG A 110 -1.31 -35.02 -18.43
CA ARG A 110 -1.58 -35.52 -19.79
C ARG A 110 -0.37 -35.38 -20.71
N HIS A 111 0.33 -34.25 -20.62
CA HIS A 111 1.55 -34.02 -21.40
C HIS A 111 2.67 -34.99 -21.00
N ALA A 112 2.88 -35.19 -19.69
CA ALA A 112 3.87 -36.13 -19.18
C ALA A 112 3.59 -37.58 -19.62
N LYS A 113 2.32 -38.00 -19.65
CA LYS A 113 1.94 -39.33 -20.15
C LYS A 113 2.24 -39.52 -21.63
N LYS A 114 2.04 -38.48 -22.46
CA LYS A 114 2.37 -38.54 -23.90
C LYS A 114 3.88 -38.68 -24.12
N ILE A 115 4.69 -37.86 -23.45
CA ILE A 115 6.16 -37.96 -23.51
C ILE A 115 6.63 -39.36 -23.09
N ALA A 116 6.06 -39.91 -22.01
CA ALA A 116 6.43 -41.25 -21.54
C ALA A 116 6.08 -42.35 -22.55
N GLN A 117 4.98 -42.22 -23.28
CA GLN A 117 4.60 -43.16 -24.34
C GLN A 117 5.49 -43.04 -25.57
N GLU A 118 5.85 -41.82 -25.97
CA GLU A 118 6.77 -41.55 -27.08
C GLU A 118 8.16 -42.10 -26.78
N ASN A 119 8.70 -41.82 -25.58
CA ASN A 119 9.99 -42.37 -25.15
C ASN A 119 10.01 -43.90 -25.10
N ARG A 120 8.90 -44.54 -24.72
CA ARG A 120 8.81 -46.02 -24.75
C ARG A 120 8.80 -46.57 -26.16
N LYS A 121 8.24 -45.84 -27.13
CA LYS A 121 8.23 -46.25 -28.55
C LYS A 121 9.62 -46.08 -29.17
N SER A 122 10.28 -44.95 -28.95
CA SER A 122 11.63 -44.71 -29.46
C SER A 122 12.65 -45.73 -28.92
N LEU A 123 12.60 -46.03 -27.62
CA LEU A 123 13.46 -47.06 -27.02
C LEU A 123 13.22 -48.46 -27.61
N ARG A 124 11.98 -48.81 -27.96
CA ARG A 124 11.66 -50.09 -28.62
C ARG A 124 12.15 -50.13 -30.07
N GLU A 125 12.10 -49.02 -30.79
CA GLU A 125 12.62 -48.90 -32.15
C GLU A 125 14.15 -48.96 -32.17
N GLU A 126 14.83 -48.31 -31.24
CA GLU A 126 16.28 -48.40 -31.06
C GLU A 126 16.74 -49.82 -30.71
N ALA A 127 16.02 -50.51 -29.82
CA ALA A 127 16.30 -51.90 -29.48
C ALA A 127 16.17 -52.84 -30.70
N LYS A 128 15.11 -52.66 -31.51
CA LYS A 128 14.92 -53.42 -32.76
C LYS A 128 15.99 -53.13 -33.81
N ARG A 129 16.46 -51.88 -33.91
CA ARG A 129 17.55 -51.50 -34.82
C ARG A 129 18.88 -52.16 -34.42
N LYS A 130 19.18 -52.24 -33.13
CA LYS A 130 20.40 -52.89 -32.63
C LYS A 130 20.37 -54.41 -32.78
N SER A 131 19.21 -55.06 -32.59
CA SER A 131 19.08 -56.52 -32.74
C SER A 131 18.99 -57.00 -34.20
N GLY A 132 18.79 -56.08 -35.16
CA GLY A 132 18.76 -56.40 -36.60
C GLY A 132 20.07 -56.10 -37.32
N SER A 133 21.10 -55.64 -36.60
CA SER A 133 22.44 -55.36 -37.12
C SER A 133 23.50 -56.34 -36.62
N GLU A 134 23.08 -57.41 -35.93
CA GLU A 134 23.88 -58.61 -35.59
C GLU A 134 23.46 -59.77 -36.50
#